data_AF-A0A949MCG7-F1
#
_entry.id   AF-A0A949MCG7-F1
#
_cell.length_a   1.000
_cell.length_b   1.000
_cell.length_c   1.000
_cell.angle_alpha   90.00
_cell.angle_beta   90.00
_cell.angle_gamma   90.00
#
_symmetry.space_group_name_H-M   'P 1'
#
loop_
_entity.id
_entity.type
_entity.pdbx_description
1 polymer ?
#
loop_
_entity_poly.entity_id
_entity_poly.type
_entity_poly.pdbx_seq_one_letter_code
_entity_poly.pdbx_strand_id
1 'polypeptide(L)'
;MIDAREEMLASAPRAGRRRASKISVTRGMKNHKDAVKKKLSIERVFSDSNVKPFDQVDWERRTAEIADDAGKVIFKQEDVEVPKSWSLLATKVVVSKYFYGEQNTSERETSVRQLIHRICRTIADWGVADGYFSKAGGEVFYDELSWLCLNQYGAFNSPVWFNVGL
;
A
#
# COMPACT_ATOMS: atom_id res chain seq x y z
N MET A 1 46.52 -10.88 -1.72
CA MET A 1 46.27 -10.05 -0.52
C MET A 1 44.76 -9.82 -0.51
N ILE A 2 43.94 -10.70 0.07
CA ILE A 2 43.85 -11.06 1.50
C ILE A 2 43.68 -12.58 1.63
N ASP A 3 44.39 -13.12 2.62
CA ASP A 3 44.44 -14.51 3.07
C ASP A 3 43.43 -14.63 4.24
N ALA A 4 42.55 -15.63 4.23
CA ALA A 4 41.68 -15.94 5.37
C ALA A 4 41.40 -17.44 5.39
N ARG A 5 42.09 -18.09 6.32
CA ARG A 5 42.18 -19.52 6.55
C ARG A 5 40.87 -20.10 7.07
N GLU A 6 40.65 -21.33 6.63
CA GLU A 6 39.77 -22.34 7.17
C GLU A 6 40.36 -22.85 8.51
N GLU A 7 39.64 -22.68 9.63
CA GLU A 7 39.97 -23.34 10.90
C GLU A 7 38.69 -23.85 11.61
N MET A 8 38.46 -25.15 11.42
CA MET A 8 38.12 -26.17 12.42
C MET A 8 37.21 -25.82 13.62
N LEU A 9 36.10 -26.57 13.66
CA LEU A 9 35.12 -26.76 14.73
C LEU A 9 35.72 -26.94 16.14
N ALA A 10 35.22 -26.17 17.11
CA ALA A 10 35.35 -26.44 18.54
C ALA A 10 33.97 -26.71 19.17
N SER A 11 33.85 -27.79 19.95
CA SER A 11 32.59 -28.27 20.52
C SER A 11 32.04 -27.38 21.65
N ALA A 12 30.71 -27.21 21.69
CA ALA A 12 30.00 -26.46 22.72
C ALA A 12 30.00 -27.16 24.10
N PRO A 13 30.08 -26.42 25.23
CA PRO A 13 30.00 -27.01 26.57
C PRO A 13 28.55 -27.34 26.99
N ARG A 14 28.41 -28.38 27.83
CA ARG A 14 27.14 -28.94 28.33
C ARG A 14 26.33 -27.96 29.16
N ALA A 15 25.02 -27.91 28.90
CA ALA A 15 24.04 -27.09 29.60
C ALA A 15 23.79 -27.55 31.06
N GLY A 16 23.92 -26.61 32.01
CA GLY A 16 23.47 -26.79 33.39
C GLY A 16 21.95 -26.66 33.53
N ARG A 17 21.32 -27.58 34.27
CA ARG A 17 19.89 -27.58 34.61
C ARG A 17 19.49 -26.28 35.32
N ARG A 18 18.64 -25.45 34.71
CA ARG A 18 17.94 -24.35 35.40
C ARG A 18 16.65 -24.87 36.05
N ARG A 19 16.47 -24.52 37.33
CA ARG A 19 15.29 -24.84 38.15
C ARG A 19 14.10 -23.98 37.71
N ALA A 20 12.91 -24.57 37.57
CA ALA A 20 11.70 -23.83 37.22
C ALA A 20 11.16 -23.04 38.43
N SER A 21 10.96 -21.73 38.26
CA SER A 21 10.19 -20.89 39.20
C SER A 21 8.70 -20.96 38.85
N LYS A 22 7.85 -21.24 39.83
CA LYS A 22 6.39 -21.19 39.69
C LYS A 22 5.94 -19.72 39.74
N ILE A 23 5.38 -19.22 38.64
CA ILE A 23 4.72 -17.90 38.62
C ILE A 23 3.30 -18.09 39.15
N SER A 24 2.99 -17.53 40.31
CA SER A 24 1.62 -17.45 40.82
C SER A 24 0.88 -16.30 40.13
N VAL A 25 -0.07 -16.63 39.27
CA VAL A 25 -0.95 -15.66 38.62
C VAL A 25 -2.24 -15.54 39.41
N THR A 26 -2.34 -14.55 40.28
CA THR A 26 -3.64 -14.01 40.73
C THR A 26 -3.97 -12.81 39.86
N ARG A 27 -4.63 -13.05 38.72
CA ARG A 27 -5.13 -11.97 37.85
C ARG A 27 -6.48 -11.51 38.39
N GLY A 28 -6.48 -10.39 39.12
CA GLY A 28 -7.70 -9.69 39.47
C GLY A 28 -8.43 -9.25 38.20
N MET A 29 -9.70 -9.67 38.05
CA MET A 29 -10.60 -9.15 37.02
C MET A 29 -10.89 -7.68 37.32
N LYS A 30 -10.23 -6.78 36.60
CA LYS A 30 -10.67 -5.39 36.51
C LYS A 30 -11.80 -5.34 35.47
N ASN A 31 -13.00 -4.97 35.92
CA ASN A 31 -14.09 -4.55 35.05
C ASN A 31 -13.63 -3.36 34.22
N HIS A 32 -13.33 -3.60 32.94
CA HIS A 32 -13.23 -2.53 31.96
C HIS A 32 -14.64 -2.00 31.72
N LYS A 33 -15.02 -0.94 32.44
CA LYS A 33 -16.08 -0.05 31.96
C LYS A 33 -15.64 0.41 30.56
N ASP A 34 -16.49 0.19 29.57
CA ASP A 34 -16.24 0.54 28.18
C ASP A 34 -15.78 2.00 28.08
N ALA A 35 -14.47 2.17 27.91
CA ALA A 35 -13.91 3.45 27.56
C ALA A 35 -14.43 3.74 26.15
N VAL A 36 -15.22 4.81 25.99
CA VAL A 36 -15.65 5.30 24.69
C VAL A 36 -14.41 5.41 23.81
N LYS A 37 -14.27 4.52 22.83
CA LYS A 37 -13.11 4.50 21.92
C LYS A 37 -13.07 5.85 21.21
N LYS A 38 -12.13 6.70 21.60
CA LYS A 38 -11.90 8.01 20.97
C LYS A 38 -11.48 7.75 19.52
N LYS A 39 -12.30 8.22 18.57
CA LYS A 39 -12.00 8.15 17.15
C LYS A 39 -10.81 9.03 16.81
N LEU A 40 -9.97 8.60 15.88
CA LEU A 40 -8.85 9.37 15.35
C LEU A 40 -9.38 10.51 14.47
N SER A 41 -8.80 11.69 14.65
CA SER A 41 -9.03 12.85 13.79
C SER A 41 -7.83 13.01 12.88
N ILE A 42 -8.06 13.04 11.57
CA ILE A 42 -7.02 13.29 10.56
C ILE A 42 -7.06 14.77 10.21
N GLU A 43 -5.91 15.41 10.31
CA GLU A 43 -5.71 16.78 9.83
C GLU A 43 -5.46 16.75 8.32
N ARG A 44 -6.05 17.69 7.59
CA ARG A 44 -5.82 17.85 6.16
C ARG A 44 -4.57 18.70 5.95
N VAL A 45 -3.53 18.12 5.36
CA VAL A 45 -2.23 18.76 5.18
C VAL A 45 -1.89 18.91 3.69
N PHE A 46 -2.14 17.88 2.89
CA PHE A 46 -1.71 17.85 1.49
C PHE A 46 -2.83 18.14 0.49
N SER A 47 -4.03 17.63 0.76
CA SER A 47 -5.18 17.77 -0.13
C SER A 47 -5.96 19.05 0.17
N ASP A 48 -6.83 19.47 -0.75
CA ASP A 48 -7.69 20.65 -0.60
C ASP A 48 -9.11 20.19 -0.22
N SER A 49 -9.79 20.92 0.68
CA SER A 49 -11.15 20.59 1.09
C SER A 49 -12.21 20.90 0.03
N ASN A 50 -11.90 21.80 -0.91
CA ASN A 50 -12.80 22.26 -1.97
C ASN A 50 -12.60 21.51 -3.29
N VAL A 51 -11.43 20.88 -3.50
CA VAL A 51 -11.08 20.18 -4.76
C VAL A 51 -10.55 18.79 -4.46
N LYS A 52 -11.15 17.77 -5.08
CA LYS A 52 -10.73 16.37 -4.90
C LYS A 52 -9.32 16.14 -5.47
N PRO A 53 -8.48 15.28 -4.84
CA PRO A 53 -7.08 15.12 -5.24
C PRO A 53 -6.88 14.82 -6.72
N PHE A 54 -7.73 13.96 -7.29
CA PHE A 54 -7.62 13.58 -8.69
C PHE A 54 -8.00 14.69 -9.68
N ASP A 55 -8.68 15.74 -9.23
CA ASP A 55 -9.10 16.87 -10.07
C ASP A 55 -8.11 18.05 -9.95
N GLN A 56 -7.05 17.89 -9.16
CA GLN A 56 -5.95 18.86 -9.02
C GLN A 56 -4.82 18.64 -10.03
N VAL A 57 -4.84 17.54 -10.78
CA VAL A 57 -3.78 17.19 -11.74
C VAL A 57 -4.33 17.06 -13.15
N ASP A 58 -3.46 17.33 -14.13
CA ASP A 58 -3.77 17.07 -15.52
C ASP A 58 -3.58 15.58 -15.85
N TRP A 59 -4.50 15.05 -16.65
CA TRP A 59 -4.48 13.68 -17.13
C TRP A 59 -4.20 13.63 -18.62
N GLU A 60 -3.60 12.54 -19.08
CA GLU A 60 -3.49 12.22 -20.50
C GLU A 60 -3.60 10.73 -20.74
N ARG A 61 -3.91 10.38 -21.99
CA ARG A 61 -3.98 8.99 -22.43
C ARG A 61 -2.68 8.59 -23.10
N ARG A 62 -2.15 7.42 -22.71
CA ARG A 62 -0.89 6.88 -23.23
C ARG A 62 -1.09 5.43 -23.64
N THR A 63 -0.14 4.92 -24.43
CA THR A 63 0.03 3.48 -24.66
C THR A 63 1.16 2.98 -23.78
N ALA A 64 0.89 1.97 -22.94
CA ALA A 64 1.89 1.27 -22.16
C ALA A 64 2.37 0.04 -22.93
N GLU A 65 3.57 0.12 -23.50
CA GLU A 65 4.18 -0.95 -24.28
C GLU A 65 5.53 -1.36 -23.70
N ILE A 66 5.72 -2.66 -23.47
CA ILE A 66 6.97 -3.26 -23.01
C ILE A 66 7.43 -4.25 -24.07
N ALA A 67 8.68 -4.11 -24.49
CA ALA A 67 9.35 -5.00 -25.42
C ALA A 67 10.52 -5.73 -24.73
N ASP A 68 10.90 -6.88 -25.25
CA ASP A 68 12.13 -7.58 -24.87
C ASP A 68 13.38 -6.98 -25.54
N ASP A 69 14.56 -7.54 -25.26
CA ASP A 69 15.84 -7.07 -25.80
C ASP A 69 15.95 -7.21 -27.33
N ALA A 70 15.11 -8.05 -27.94
CA ALA A 70 15.01 -8.21 -29.39
C ALA A 70 14.01 -7.23 -30.03
N GLY A 71 13.37 -6.37 -29.23
CA GLY A 71 12.36 -5.41 -29.68
C GLY A 71 10.97 -6.02 -29.89
N LYS A 72 10.75 -7.28 -29.49
CA LYS A 72 9.43 -7.92 -29.57
C LYS A 72 8.56 -7.42 -28.43
N VAL A 73 7.37 -6.94 -28.76
CA VAL A 73 6.38 -6.49 -27.76
C VAL A 73 5.88 -7.69 -26.94
N ILE A 74 6.08 -7.63 -25.62
CA ILE A 74 5.66 -8.66 -24.65
C ILE A 74 4.44 -8.23 -23.83
N PHE A 75 4.15 -6.93 -23.77
CA PHE A 75 2.96 -6.38 -23.14
C PHE A 75 2.56 -5.10 -23.85
N LYS A 76 1.27 -4.91 -24.10
CA LYS A 76 0.72 -3.68 -24.64
C LYS A 76 -0.66 -3.41 -24.05
N GLN A 77 -0.89 -2.20 -23.57
CA GLN A 77 -2.22 -1.71 -23.26
C GLN A 77 -2.35 -0.27 -23.75
N GLU A 78 -3.33 -0.04 -24.61
CA GLU A 78 -3.59 1.26 -25.22
C GLU A 78 -4.60 2.05 -24.39
N ASP A 79 -4.66 3.35 -24.67
CA ASP A 79 -5.68 4.27 -24.14
C ASP A 79 -5.77 4.32 -22.59
N VAL A 80 -4.62 4.15 -21.91
CA VAL A 80 -4.58 4.22 -20.44
C VAL A 80 -4.45 5.65 -19.95
N GLU A 81 -5.30 6.02 -19.01
CA GLU A 81 -5.34 7.35 -18.41
C GLU A 81 -4.35 7.43 -17.23
N VAL A 82 -3.39 8.36 -17.33
CA VAL A 82 -2.35 8.58 -16.33
C VAL A 82 -2.11 10.07 -16.10
N PRO A 83 -1.59 10.48 -14.93
CA PRO A 83 -1.21 11.88 -14.71
C PRO A 83 -0.11 12.30 -15.69
N LYS A 84 -0.23 13.50 -16.26
CA LYS A 84 0.78 14.03 -17.20
C LYS A 84 2.18 14.08 -16.58
N SER A 85 2.26 14.37 -15.29
CA SER A 85 3.51 14.46 -14.53
C SER A 85 4.24 13.13 -14.38
N TRP A 86 3.56 11.98 -14.54
CA TRP A 86 4.19 10.67 -14.39
C TRP A 86 5.08 10.34 -15.58
N SER A 87 6.21 9.69 -15.32
CA SER A 87 7.11 9.25 -16.40
C SER A 87 6.53 8.12 -17.23
N LEU A 88 7.04 7.95 -18.46
CA LEU A 88 6.68 6.81 -19.30
C LEU A 88 7.05 5.47 -18.65
N LEU A 89 8.18 5.40 -17.95
CA LEU A 89 8.59 4.21 -17.21
C LEU A 89 7.60 3.87 -16.09
N ALA A 90 7.17 4.86 -15.31
CA ALA A 90 6.16 4.68 -14.26
C ALA A 90 4.84 4.18 -14.86
N THR A 91 4.42 4.75 -15.99
CA THR A 91 3.24 4.30 -16.75
C THR A 91 3.36 2.83 -17.13
N LYS A 92 4.46 2.41 -17.76
CA LYS A 92 4.68 1.02 -18.18
C LYS A 92 4.65 0.05 -17.00
N VAL A 93 5.34 0.38 -15.90
CA VAL A 93 5.39 -0.49 -14.71
C VAL A 93 4.01 -0.60 -14.06
N VAL A 94 3.31 0.52 -13.85
CA VAL A 94 2.02 0.51 -13.16
C VAL A 94 0.97 -0.23 -13.95
N VAL A 95 0.88 0.02 -15.25
CA VAL A 95 -0.11 -0.61 -16.12
C VAL A 95 0.17 -2.11 -16.26
N SER A 96 1.43 -2.52 -16.43
CA SER A 96 1.75 -3.94 -16.63
C SER A 96 1.72 -4.79 -15.35
N LYS A 97 1.90 -4.17 -14.17
CA LYS A 97 1.98 -4.91 -12.91
C LYS A 97 0.78 -4.70 -12.01
N TYR A 98 0.29 -3.48 -11.86
CA TYR A 98 -0.61 -3.12 -10.76
C TYR A 98 -2.06 -2.87 -11.18
N PHE A 99 -2.32 -2.64 -12.47
CA PHE A 99 -3.70 -2.62 -12.97
C PHE A 99 -4.34 -3.99 -12.78
N TYR A 100 -5.49 -3.99 -12.12
CA TYR A 100 -6.31 -5.16 -11.91
C TYR A 100 -7.08 -5.54 -13.18
N GLY A 101 -7.50 -6.81 -13.25
CA GLY A 101 -8.28 -7.38 -14.33
C GLY A 101 -7.43 -7.94 -15.48
N GLU A 102 -7.98 -8.93 -16.18
CA GLU A 102 -7.33 -9.55 -17.33
C GLU A 102 -7.40 -8.62 -18.57
N GLN A 103 -6.39 -8.68 -19.45
CA GLN A 103 -6.45 -7.86 -20.67
C GLN A 103 -7.61 -8.29 -21.56
N ASN A 104 -8.26 -7.30 -22.18
CA ASN A 104 -9.45 -7.48 -23.04
C ASN A 104 -10.73 -7.91 -22.29
N THR A 105 -10.76 -7.82 -20.97
CA THR A 105 -12.00 -7.94 -20.19
C THR A 105 -12.50 -6.57 -19.75
N SER A 106 -13.78 -6.49 -19.38
CA SER A 106 -14.37 -5.25 -18.87
C SER A 106 -13.89 -4.87 -17.47
N GLU A 107 -13.27 -5.81 -16.75
CA GLU A 107 -12.78 -5.58 -15.39
C GLU A 107 -11.39 -4.94 -15.37
N ARG A 108 -10.72 -4.90 -16.53
CA ARG A 108 -9.38 -4.34 -16.68
C ARG A 108 -9.38 -2.86 -16.31
N GLU A 109 -8.55 -2.50 -15.33
CA GLU A 109 -8.30 -1.10 -15.03
C GLU A 109 -7.63 -0.43 -16.25
N THR A 110 -8.09 0.76 -16.58
CA THR A 110 -7.59 1.58 -17.68
C THR A 110 -7.14 2.96 -17.22
N SER A 111 -7.21 3.25 -15.92
CA SER A 111 -6.81 4.54 -15.34
C SER A 111 -6.05 4.36 -14.03
N VAL A 112 -4.98 5.13 -13.84
CA VAL A 112 -4.29 5.24 -12.53
C VAL A 112 -5.24 5.77 -11.45
N ARG A 113 -6.27 6.54 -11.82
CA ARG A 113 -7.33 6.96 -10.90
C ARG A 113 -8.05 5.76 -10.29
N GLN A 114 -8.38 4.74 -11.10
CA GLN A 114 -9.06 3.53 -10.64
C GLN A 114 -8.19 2.76 -9.65
N LEU A 115 -6.92 2.54 -10.01
CA LEU A 115 -5.94 1.86 -9.14
C LEU A 115 -5.80 2.55 -7.77
N ILE A 116 -5.54 3.86 -7.75
CA ILE A 116 -5.36 4.60 -6.51
C ILE A 116 -6.67 4.64 -5.72
N HIS A 117 -7.81 4.87 -6.39
CA HIS A 117 -9.12 4.88 -5.74
C HIS A 117 -9.41 3.55 -5.07
N ARG A 118 -9.27 2.43 -5.78
CA ARG A 118 -9.52 1.08 -5.27
C ARG A 118 -8.82 0.85 -3.94
N ILE A 119 -7.55 1.21 -3.87
CA ILE A 119 -6.74 0.97 -2.66
C ILE A 119 -7.09 1.97 -1.56
N CYS A 120 -7.03 3.27 -1.85
CA CYS A 120 -7.20 4.30 -0.83
C CYS A 120 -8.62 4.29 -0.26
N ARG A 121 -9.64 4.04 -1.09
CA ARG A 121 -11.05 3.96 -0.67
C ARG A 121 -11.25 2.75 0.23
N THR A 122 -10.75 1.58 -0.16
CA THR A 122 -10.87 0.35 0.64
C THR A 122 -10.25 0.53 2.03
N ILE A 123 -9.03 1.10 2.10
CA ILE A 123 -8.36 1.34 3.39
C ILE A 123 -9.16 2.34 4.24
N ALA A 124 -9.66 3.42 3.64
CA ALA A 124 -10.46 4.42 4.36
C ALA A 124 -11.78 3.83 4.88
N ASP A 125 -12.47 3.00 4.08
CA ASP A 125 -13.69 2.32 4.47
C ASP A 125 -13.46 1.33 5.62
N TRP A 126 -12.40 0.52 5.55
CA TRP A 126 -12.02 -0.35 6.67
C TRP A 126 -11.73 0.47 7.93
N GLY A 127 -11.02 1.59 7.82
CA GLY A 127 -10.79 2.49 8.95
C GLY A 127 -12.07 3.02 9.59
N VAL A 128 -13.10 3.31 8.80
CA VAL A 128 -14.42 3.71 9.32
C VAL A 128 -15.16 2.52 9.95
N ALA A 129 -15.17 1.36 9.28
CA ALA A 129 -15.86 0.15 9.73
C ALA A 129 -15.30 -0.38 11.05
N ASP A 130 -13.96 -0.36 11.20
CA ASP A 130 -13.26 -0.79 12.41
C ASP A 130 -13.33 0.24 13.55
N GLY A 131 -13.94 1.41 13.28
CA GLY A 131 -14.16 2.46 14.26
C GLY A 131 -12.95 3.36 14.54
N TYR A 132 -11.91 3.31 13.70
CA TYR A 132 -10.78 4.25 13.78
C TYR A 132 -11.23 5.67 13.43
N PHE A 133 -12.07 5.83 12.41
CA PHE A 133 -12.50 7.15 11.94
C PHE A 133 -14.01 7.39 12.14
N SER A 134 -14.40 8.66 12.18
CA SER A 134 -15.77 9.03 11.83
C SER A 134 -15.93 8.92 10.31
N LYS A 135 -17.17 8.91 9.80
CA LYS A 135 -17.39 8.92 8.34
C LYS A 135 -16.70 10.11 7.67
N ALA A 136 -16.85 11.31 8.25
CA ALA A 136 -16.17 12.51 7.75
C ALA A 136 -14.64 12.43 7.86
N GLY A 137 -14.11 11.87 8.95
CA GLY A 137 -12.66 11.65 9.10
C GLY A 137 -12.11 10.65 8.09
N GLY A 138 -12.88 9.62 7.73
CA GLY A 138 -12.53 8.68 6.68
C GLY A 138 -12.43 9.34 5.30
N GLU A 139 -13.28 10.33 5.00
CA GLU A 139 -13.18 11.09 3.76
C GLU A 139 -11.93 11.97 3.71
N VAL A 140 -11.56 12.61 4.82
CA VAL A 140 -10.29 13.37 4.90
C VAL A 140 -9.11 12.42 4.73
N PHE A 141 -9.13 11.27 5.40
CA PHE A 141 -8.08 10.26 5.26
C PHE A 141 -7.95 9.75 3.82
N TYR A 142 -9.07 9.48 3.16
CA TYR A 142 -9.12 9.07 1.76
C TYR A 142 -8.52 10.13 0.83
N ASP A 143 -8.90 11.39 1.01
CA ASP A 143 -8.40 12.50 0.19
C ASP A 143 -6.88 12.69 0.39
N GLU A 144 -6.40 12.71 1.64
CA GLU A 144 -4.97 12.85 1.97
C GLU A 144 -4.15 11.70 1.38
N LEU A 145 -4.60 10.45 1.59
CA LEU A 145 -3.88 9.27 1.12
C LEU A 145 -3.85 9.20 -0.41
N SER A 146 -4.98 9.49 -1.07
CA SER A 146 -5.06 9.53 -2.53
C SER A 146 -4.13 10.60 -3.10
N TRP A 147 -4.06 11.77 -2.46
CA TRP A 147 -3.15 12.84 -2.86
C TRP A 147 -1.69 12.40 -2.77
N LEU A 148 -1.29 11.77 -1.67
CA LEU A 148 0.08 11.29 -1.47
C LEU A 148 0.50 10.28 -2.55
N CYS A 149 -0.38 9.33 -2.87
CA CYS A 149 -0.12 8.34 -3.92
C CYS A 149 -0.09 8.96 -5.31
N LEU A 150 -1.04 9.85 -5.63
CA LEU A 150 -1.15 10.49 -6.94
C LEU A 150 0.07 11.36 -7.26
N ASN A 151 0.54 12.12 -6.27
CA ASN A 151 1.68 13.02 -6.40
C ASN A 151 3.04 12.34 -6.14
N GLN A 152 3.05 11.03 -5.89
CA GLN A 152 4.27 10.23 -5.61
C GLN A 152 5.06 10.67 -4.35
N TYR A 153 4.38 11.27 -3.36
CA TYR A 153 4.94 11.60 -2.04
C TYR A 153 4.89 10.42 -1.07
N GLY A 154 4.09 9.40 -1.39
CA GLY A 154 4.03 8.14 -0.66
C GLY A 154 3.59 7.00 -1.57
N ALA A 155 4.08 5.80 -1.31
CA ALA A 155 3.68 4.59 -2.01
C ALA A 155 3.64 3.41 -1.05
N PHE A 156 2.69 2.51 -1.25
CA PHE A 156 2.67 1.24 -0.53
C PHE A 156 3.70 0.27 -1.09
N ASN A 157 4.00 -0.78 -0.31
CA ASN A 157 4.70 -1.93 -0.84
C ASN A 157 3.83 -2.68 -1.87
N SER A 158 4.46 -3.51 -2.72
CA SER A 158 3.78 -4.17 -3.83
C SER A 158 2.59 -5.05 -3.42
N PRO A 159 2.61 -5.84 -2.33
CA PRO A 159 1.47 -6.65 -1.91
C PRO A 159 0.17 -5.85 -1.68
N VAL A 160 0.27 -4.59 -1.23
CA VAL A 160 -0.91 -3.73 -1.06
C VAL A 160 -1.48 -3.34 -2.42
N TRP A 161 -0.63 -2.96 -3.38
CA TRP A 161 -1.07 -2.61 -4.74
C TRP A 161 -1.78 -3.76 -5.45
N PHE A 162 -1.31 -4.98 -5.24
CA PHE A 162 -1.88 -6.18 -5.86
C PHE A 162 -3.22 -6.61 -5.26
N ASN A 163 -3.38 -6.53 -3.93
CA ASN A 163 -4.44 -7.30 -3.25
C ASN A 163 -5.56 -6.45 -2.64
N VAL A 164 -5.33 -5.16 -2.39
CA VAL A 164 -6.34 -4.35 -1.67
C VAL A 164 -7.44 -3.88 -2.61
N GLY A 165 -8.69 -4.07 -2.18
CA GLY A 165 -9.89 -3.61 -2.89
C GLY A 165 -10.33 -4.50 -4.05
N LEU A 166 -9.90 -5.77 -4.05
CA LEU A 166 -10.35 -6.82 -4.96
C LEU A 166 -11.48 -7.65 -4.36
#